data_AF-A0A2V6R6J1-F1
#
_entry.id   AF-A0A2V6R6J1-F1
#
_cell.length_a   1.000
_cell.length_b   1.000
_cell.length_c   1.000
_cell.angle_alpha   90.00
_cell.angle_beta   90.00
_cell.angle_gamma   90.00
#
_symmetry.space_group_name_H-M   'P 1'
#
loop_
_entity.id
_entity.type
_entity.pdbx_description
1 polymer ?
#
loop_
_entity_poly.entity_id
_entity_poly.type
_entity_poly.pdbx_seq_one_letter_code
_entity_poly.pdbx_strand_id
1 'polypeptide(L)'
;MAASESLRARGILANVFAVTAPGRLYRSLAAARSATRTGGSPGDSALERLLEPDERRAPVVTVADAHSHALAFIGSALGGRAIPLGVDTFGESGSRLDLYRKMGIAADAIAQAAEAALAELDSYS
;
A
#
# COMPACT_ATOMS: atom_id res chain seq x y z
N MET A 1 -0.86 11.50 -6.63
CA MET A 1 -0.05 12.66 -6.20
C MET A 1 -0.82 13.58 -5.26
N ALA A 2 -2.00 14.07 -5.61
CA ALA A 2 -2.81 14.96 -4.74
C ALA A 2 -2.98 14.50 -3.28
N ALA A 3 -3.14 13.20 -3.01
CA ALA A 3 -3.21 12.67 -1.64
C ALA A 3 -1.91 12.93 -0.84
N SER A 4 -0.75 12.70 -1.47
CA SER A 4 0.57 12.95 -0.85
C SER A 4 0.81 14.44 -0.61
N GLU A 5 0.37 15.30 -1.53
CA GLU A 5 0.41 16.76 -1.33
C GLU A 5 -0.46 17.21 -0.16
N SER A 6 -1.68 16.66 -0.05
CA SER A 6 -2.57 16.89 1.08
C SER A 6 -1.98 16.41 2.41
N LEU A 7 -1.33 15.24 2.42
CA LEU A 7 -0.62 14.71 3.61
C LEU A 7 0.54 15.62 4.01
N ARG A 8 1.35 16.05 3.04
CA ARG A 8 2.48 16.94 3.27
C ARG A 8 2.04 18.28 3.85
N ALA A 9 0.92 18.84 3.37
CA ALA A 9 0.35 20.07 3.92
C ALA A 9 -0.04 19.96 5.41
N ARG A 10 -0.27 18.74 5.90
CA ARG A 10 -0.55 18.41 7.31
C ARG A 10 0.70 17.95 8.08
N GLY A 11 1.88 18.01 7.48
CA GLY A 11 3.14 17.58 8.09
C GLY A 11 3.42 16.08 8.02
N ILE A 12 2.60 15.31 7.30
CA ILE A 12 2.78 13.86 7.14
C ILE A 12 3.61 13.60 5.87
N LEU A 13 4.80 13.03 6.02
CA LEU A 13 5.65 12.62 4.90
C LEU A 13 5.29 11.20 4.47
N ALA A 14 5.19 10.98 3.16
CA ALA A 14 4.83 9.68 2.60
C ALA A 14 5.77 9.31 1.45
N ASN A 15 6.30 8.08 1.49
CA ASN A 15 6.98 7.46 0.37
C ASN A 15 5.94 6.98 -0.65
N VAL A 16 6.07 7.43 -1.91
CA VAL A 16 5.10 7.12 -2.97
C VAL A 16 5.75 6.25 -4.03
N PHE A 17 5.23 5.05 -4.23
CA PHE A 17 5.73 4.10 -5.23
C PHE A 17 4.70 3.86 -6.33
N ALA A 18 5.13 3.95 -7.59
CA ALA A 18 4.33 3.55 -8.74
C ALA A 18 4.57 2.06 -9.05
N VAL A 19 3.56 1.22 -8.84
CA VAL A 19 3.64 -0.23 -9.09
C VAL A 19 3.09 -0.55 -10.48
N THR A 20 3.97 -0.77 -11.45
CA THR A 20 3.59 -1.08 -12.84
C THR A 20 3.44 -2.57 -13.13
N ALA A 21 4.05 -3.43 -12.31
CA ALA A 21 4.06 -4.88 -12.50
C ALA A 21 3.83 -5.62 -11.17
N PRO A 22 2.61 -5.57 -10.60
CA PRO A 22 2.32 -6.15 -9.29
C PRO A 22 2.60 -7.66 -9.22
N GLY A 23 2.36 -8.40 -10.32
CA GLY A 23 2.69 -9.83 -10.38
C GLY A 23 4.20 -10.13 -10.29
N ARG A 24 5.07 -9.26 -10.83
CA ARG A 24 6.53 -9.41 -10.67
C ARG A 24 6.96 -9.13 -9.23
N LEU A 25 6.35 -8.12 -8.62
CA LEU A 25 6.59 -7.74 -7.23
C LEU A 25 6.21 -8.87 -6.28
N TYR A 26 5.02 -9.46 -6.47
CA TYR A 26 4.57 -10.62 -5.71
C TYR A 26 5.48 -11.83 -5.88
N ARG A 27 5.90 -12.16 -7.12
CA ARG A 27 6.83 -13.27 -7.36
C ARG A 27 8.18 -13.07 -6.66
N SER A 28 8.68 -11.83 -6.61
CA SER A 28 9.90 -11.52 -5.87
C SER A 28 9.73 -11.78 -4.37
N LEU A 29 8.59 -11.39 -3.78
CA LEU A 29 8.28 -11.68 -2.38
C LEU A 29 8.17 -13.18 -2.11
N ALA A 30 7.45 -13.91 -2.97
CA ALA A 30 7.28 -15.35 -2.84
C ALA A 30 8.63 -16.09 -2.91
N ALA A 31 9.53 -15.67 -3.81
CA ALA A 31 10.88 -16.22 -3.91
C ALA A 31 11.72 -15.97 -2.65
N ALA A 32 11.72 -14.72 -2.15
CA ALA A 32 12.40 -14.35 -0.90
C ALA A 32 11.93 -15.19 0.29
N ARG A 33 10.61 -15.32 0.46
CA ARG A 33 10.01 -16.15 1.53
C ARG A 33 10.26 -17.64 1.36
N SER A 34 10.35 -18.13 0.13
CA SER A 34 10.66 -19.54 -0.12
C SER A 34 12.07 -19.90 0.31
N ALA A 35 13.05 -19.03 0.04
CA ALA A 35 14.43 -19.21 0.47
C ALA A 35 14.53 -19.34 2.00
N THR A 36 13.81 -18.50 2.74
CA THR A 36 13.75 -18.57 4.22
C THR A 36 13.20 -19.91 4.71
N ARG A 37 12.13 -20.43 4.08
CA ARG A 37 11.51 -21.70 4.50
C ARG A 37 12.40 -22.92 4.27
N THR A 38 13.27 -22.87 3.26
CA THR A 38 14.18 -23.97 2.93
C THR A 38 15.55 -23.85 3.61
N GLY A 39 15.67 -23.00 4.64
CA GLY A 39 16.91 -22.80 5.40
C GLY A 39 17.98 -21.97 4.67
N GLY A 40 17.62 -21.30 3.58
CA GLY A 40 18.47 -20.30 2.93
C GLY A 40 18.44 -18.97 3.68
N SER A 41 19.41 -18.10 3.41
CA SER A 41 19.42 -16.76 3.99
C SER A 41 18.24 -15.94 3.43
N PRO A 42 17.44 -15.26 4.26
CA PRO A 42 16.39 -14.37 3.78
C PRO A 42 17.03 -13.28 2.92
N GLY A 43 16.67 -13.21 1.63
CA GLY A 43 17.00 -12.07 0.79
C GLY A 43 15.86 -11.06 0.82
N ASP A 44 16.18 -9.77 0.78
CA ASP A 44 15.15 -8.73 0.65
C ASP A 44 14.44 -8.87 -0.71
N SER A 45 13.11 -8.93 -0.67
CA SER A 45 12.28 -8.82 -1.87
C SER A 45 12.52 -7.49 -2.57
N ALA A 46 12.10 -7.38 -3.84
CA ALA A 46 12.19 -6.13 -4.58
C ALA A 46 11.49 -4.95 -3.86
N LEU A 47 10.47 -5.22 -3.04
CA LEU A 47 9.78 -4.21 -2.26
C LEU A 47 10.60 -3.77 -1.04
N GLU A 48 11.14 -4.73 -0.26
CA GLU A 48 11.94 -4.45 0.94
C GLU A 48 13.24 -3.69 0.63
N ARG A 49 13.75 -3.81 -0.61
CA ARG A 49 14.92 -3.04 -1.09
C ARG A 49 14.61 -1.59 -1.48
N LEU A 50 13.34 -1.19 -1.57
CA LEU A 50 12.94 0.19 -1.89
C LEU A 50 12.88 1.09 -0.64
N LEU A 51 12.97 0.49 0.54
CA LEU A 51 12.82 1.16 1.82
C LEU A 51 14.01 0.85 2.71
N GLU A 52 14.45 1.85 3.46
CA GLU A 52 15.42 1.61 4.52
C GLU A 52 14.83 0.67 5.57
N PRO A 53 15.65 -0.18 6.25
CA PRO A 53 15.15 -1.12 7.26
C PRO A 53 14.21 -0.50 8.30
N ASP A 54 14.51 0.73 8.69
CA ASP A 54 13.82 1.55 9.69
C ASP A 54 12.40 1.93 9.22
N GLU A 55 12.19 2.06 7.92
CA GLU A 55 10.92 2.45 7.29
C GLU A 55 10.02 1.25 6.98
N ARG A 56 10.52 0.01 7.03
CA ARG A 56 9.78 -1.18 6.59
C ARG A 56 8.49 -1.41 7.39
N ARG A 57 8.40 -0.90 8.62
CA ARG A 57 7.20 -1.03 9.47
C ARG A 57 6.25 0.16 9.39
N ALA A 58 6.55 1.16 8.57
CA ALA A 58 5.64 2.28 8.35
C ALA A 58 4.28 1.79 7.82
N PRO A 59 3.17 2.45 8.17
CA PRO A 59 1.87 2.10 7.63
C PRO A 59 1.85 2.27 6.10
N VAL A 60 1.19 1.35 5.40
CA VAL A 60 1.08 1.37 3.94
C VAL A 60 -0.37 1.47 3.50
N VAL A 61 -0.64 2.37 2.55
CA VAL A 61 -1.90 2.42 1.81
C VAL A 61 -1.63 1.98 0.39
N THR A 62 -2.28 0.92 -0.05
CA THR A 62 -2.18 0.48 -1.46
C THR A 62 -3.42 0.93 -2.21
N VAL A 63 -3.25 1.40 -3.44
CA VAL A 63 -4.36 1.89 -4.27
C VAL A 63 -4.33 1.18 -5.61
N ALA A 64 -5.46 0.58 -6.02
CA ALA A 64 -5.61 -0.06 -7.31
C ALA A 64 -6.89 0.37 -8.01
N ASP A 65 -6.83 0.59 -9.32
CA ASP A 65 -8.02 0.63 -10.19
C ASP A 65 -8.43 -0.81 -10.56
N ALA A 66 -8.60 -1.61 -9.52
CA ALA A 66 -8.90 -3.03 -9.51
C ALA A 66 -9.31 -3.42 -8.08
N HIS A 67 -9.71 -4.67 -7.85
CA HIS A 67 -10.04 -5.16 -6.51
C HIS A 67 -8.89 -4.89 -5.52
N SER A 68 -9.22 -4.33 -4.35
CA SER A 68 -8.28 -3.95 -3.29
C SER A 68 -7.29 -5.09 -2.93
N HIS A 69 -7.78 -6.33 -2.97
CA HIS A 69 -7.00 -7.53 -2.68
C HIS A 69 -5.77 -7.71 -3.60
N ALA A 70 -5.78 -7.16 -4.82
CA ALA A 70 -4.70 -7.34 -5.79
C ALA A 70 -3.34 -6.80 -5.30
N LEU A 71 -3.33 -5.80 -4.42
CA LEU A 71 -2.12 -5.21 -3.84
C LEU A 71 -1.97 -5.46 -2.33
N ALA A 72 -2.96 -6.10 -1.68
CA ALA A 72 -2.94 -6.33 -0.23
C ALA A 72 -1.69 -7.10 0.26
N PHE A 73 -1.08 -7.92 -0.62
CA PHE A 73 0.16 -8.64 -0.30
C PHE A 73 1.34 -7.72 0.05
N ILE A 74 1.34 -6.46 -0.41
CA ILE A 74 2.39 -5.47 -0.11
C ILE A 74 2.46 -5.21 1.40
N GLY A 75 1.32 -5.18 2.08
CA GLY A 75 1.27 -5.08 3.54
C GLY A 75 2.02 -6.22 4.22
N SER A 76 1.81 -7.44 3.74
CA SER A 76 2.53 -8.61 4.25
C SER A 76 4.03 -8.51 4.01
N ALA A 77 4.47 -7.95 2.88
CA ALA A 77 5.89 -7.78 2.57
C ALA A 77 6.60 -6.79 3.51
N LEU A 78 5.91 -5.71 3.88
CA LEU A 78 6.48 -4.67 4.75
C LEU A 78 6.35 -5.03 6.24
N GLY A 79 5.32 -5.79 6.61
CA GLY A 79 5.09 -6.18 8.01
C GLY A 79 4.53 -5.05 8.87
N GLY A 80 4.25 -3.88 8.28
CA GLY A 80 3.50 -2.78 8.89
C GLY A 80 1.98 -2.90 8.70
N ARG A 81 1.24 -1.96 9.30
CA ARG A 81 -0.21 -1.83 9.08
C ARG A 81 -0.51 -1.54 7.61
N ALA A 82 -1.51 -2.19 7.03
CA ALA A 82 -1.86 -2.02 5.63
C ALA A 82 -3.35 -1.76 5.44
N ILE A 83 -3.68 -0.73 4.66
CA ILE A 83 -5.05 -0.42 4.22
C ILE A 83 -5.10 -0.53 2.70
N PRO A 84 -5.66 -1.62 2.15
CA PRO A 84 -5.83 -1.78 0.71
C PRO A 84 -7.10 -1.07 0.24
N LEU A 85 -6.94 -0.16 -0.72
CA LEU A 85 -8.00 0.56 -1.40
C LEU A 85 -8.11 0.08 -2.85
N GLY A 86 -9.34 -0.14 -3.30
CA GLY A 86 -9.61 -0.60 -4.65
C GLY A 86 -11.09 -0.70 -4.96
N VAL A 87 -11.40 -1.19 -6.14
CA VAL A 87 -12.76 -1.36 -6.65
C VAL A 87 -13.31 -2.72 -6.22
N ASP A 88 -14.00 -2.74 -5.09
CA ASP A 88 -14.53 -3.98 -4.48
C ASP A 88 -16.01 -4.25 -4.81
N THR A 89 -16.68 -3.28 -5.43
CA THR A 89 -18.06 -3.41 -5.92
C THR A 89 -18.15 -2.98 -7.39
N PHE A 90 -19.03 -3.64 -8.15
CA PHE A 90 -19.27 -3.39 -9.57
C PHE A 90 -20.67 -2.81 -9.82
N GLY A 91 -20.89 -2.25 -11.01
CA GLY A 91 -22.22 -1.83 -11.48
C GLY A 91 -22.47 -0.32 -11.43
N GLU A 92 -21.43 0.48 -11.20
CA GLU A 92 -21.55 1.93 -11.07
C GLU A 92 -21.33 2.65 -12.40
N SER A 93 -22.15 3.67 -12.66
CA SER A 93 -22.03 4.55 -13.83
C SER A 93 -21.95 6.00 -13.37
N GLY A 94 -21.07 6.79 -13.99
CA GLY A 94 -20.81 8.17 -13.59
C GLY A 94 -19.51 8.70 -14.17
N SER A 95 -19.12 9.92 -13.77
CA SER A 95 -17.81 10.47 -14.15
C SER A 95 -16.70 9.68 -13.46
N ARG A 96 -15.50 9.66 -14.06
CA ARG A 96 -14.34 8.93 -13.48
C ARG A 96 -14.00 9.41 -12.07
N LEU A 97 -14.17 10.71 -11.79
CA LEU A 97 -13.92 11.27 -10.46
C LEU A 97 -14.98 10.80 -9.44
N ASP A 98 -16.24 10.74 -9.85
CA ASP A 98 -17.32 10.27 -8.98
C ASP A 98 -17.18 8.77 -8.70
N LEU A 99 -16.78 7.99 -9.70
CA LEU A 99 -16.42 6.59 -9.53
C LEU A 99 -15.26 6.42 -8.55
N TYR A 100 -14.17 7.20 -8.67
CA TYR A 100 -13.05 7.10 -7.74
C TYR A 100 -13.42 7.49 -6.31
N ARG A 101 -14.27 8.50 -6.12
CA ARG A 101 -14.80 8.83 -4.80
C ARG A 101 -15.65 7.70 -4.24
N LYS A 102 -16.56 7.16 -5.07
CA LYS A 102 -17.47 6.07 -4.68
C LYS A 102 -16.71 4.79 -4.34
N MET A 103 -15.63 4.50 -5.05
CA MET A 103 -14.75 3.35 -4.82
C MET A 103 -13.68 3.60 -3.74
N GLY A 104 -13.68 4.77 -3.09
CA GLY A 104 -12.72 5.08 -2.02
C GLY A 104 -11.27 5.19 -2.48
N ILE A 105 -11.01 5.47 -3.77
CA ILE A 105 -9.66 5.63 -4.33
C ILE A 105 -9.37 7.07 -4.80
N ALA A 106 -10.26 8.01 -4.46
CA ALA A 106 -10.01 9.44 -4.64
C ALA A 106 -8.96 9.97 -3.64
N ALA A 107 -8.39 11.14 -3.93
CA ALA A 107 -7.26 11.69 -3.19
C ALA A 107 -7.56 11.92 -1.69
N ASP A 108 -8.78 12.32 -1.37
CA ASP A 108 -9.30 12.47 0.00
C ASP A 108 -9.41 11.13 0.72
N ALA A 109 -9.96 10.10 0.08
CA ALA A 109 -10.05 8.76 0.66
C ALA A 109 -8.67 8.15 0.92
N ILE A 110 -7.72 8.31 -0.01
CA ILE A 110 -6.33 7.86 0.17
C ILE A 110 -5.67 8.59 1.35
N ALA A 111 -5.88 9.90 1.47
CA ALA A 111 -5.33 10.70 2.56
C ALA A 111 -5.91 10.29 3.93
N GLN A 112 -7.22 10.08 4.02
CA GLN A 112 -7.89 9.61 5.23
C GLN A 112 -7.43 8.22 5.66
N ALA A 113 -7.24 7.31 4.70
CA ALA A 113 -6.68 5.99 4.98
C ALA A 113 -5.26 6.08 5.57
N ALA A 114 -4.42 6.97 5.02
CA ALA A 114 -3.07 7.16 5.54
C ALA A 114 -3.07 7.73 6.98
N GLU A 115 -3.95 8.70 7.28
CA GLU A 115 -4.12 9.22 8.64
C GLU A 115 -4.61 8.13 9.61
N ALA A 116 -5.62 7.36 9.21
CA ALA A 116 -6.15 6.28 10.04
C ALA A 116 -5.08 5.23 10.35
N ALA A 117 -4.29 4.84 9.35
CA ALA A 117 -3.21 3.88 9.52
C ALA A 117 -2.09 4.38 10.45
N LEU A 118 -1.82 5.69 10.44
CA LEU A 118 -0.85 6.33 11.33
C LEU A 118 -1.39 6.43 12.77
N ALA A 119 -2.62 6.90 12.95
CA ALA A 119 -3.26 7.03 14.27
C ALA A 119 -3.37 5.68 15.00
N GLU A 120 -3.65 4.60 14.26
CA GLU A 120 -3.64 3.25 14.83
C GLU A 120 -2.24 2.81 15.24
N LEU A 121 -1.19 3.14 14.48
CA LEU A 121 0.19 2.81 14.86
C LEU A 121 0.61 3.49 16.17
N ASP A 122 0.24 4.77 16.35
CA ASP A 122 0.51 5.53 17.57
C ASP A 122 -0.23 4.95 18.79
N SER A 123 -1.35 4.28 18.57
CA SER A 123 -2.15 3.66 19.64
C SER A 123 -1.50 2.39 20.25
N TYR A 124 -0.47 1.85 19.60
CA TYR A 124 0.26 0.65 20.05
C TYR A 124 1.68 0.94 20.57
N SER A 125 2.10 2.21 20.59
CA SER A 125 3.42 2.66 21.06
C SER A 125 3.35 3.26 22.45
#